data_AF-A0A161MRN3-F1
#
_entry.id   AF-A0A161MRN3-F1
#
_cell.length_a   1.000
_cell.length_b   1.000
_cell.length_c   1.000
_cell.angle_alpha   90.00
_cell.angle_beta   90.00
_cell.angle_gamma   90.00
#
_symmetry.space_group_name_H-M   'P 1'
#
loop_
_entity.id
_entity.type
_entity.pdbx_description
1 polymer ?
#
loop_
_entity_poly.entity_id
_entity_poly.type
_entity_poly.pdbx_seq_one_letter_code
_entity_poly.pdbx_strand_id
1 'polypeptide(L)'
;EQDPKLIAESGTLVLFTFIKGLSQADYRPANWQTIEPLVIKNALSHKHQWNLPWINFLRDLCTLDTWSLELIAFIFSPEFQEHFLKEYSIFDHLQLMSVYQAVKMLCPWYNGPWPDTQAIDSAIKANGIYLTESPLRDSLIQGLGDKRCLLNGVSTKLGHYIDHVISLRKG
;
A
#
# COMPACT_ATOMS: atom_id res chain seq x y z
N GLU A 1 2.85 21.11 25.41
CA GLU A 1 1.44 20.70 25.50
C GLU A 1 1.04 19.94 24.25
N GLN A 2 0.19 18.93 24.38
CA GLN A 2 -0.46 18.30 23.23
C GLN A 2 -1.75 19.08 22.95
N ASP A 3 -1.91 19.63 21.74
CA ASP A 3 -3.15 20.29 21.29
C ASP A 3 -3.77 19.50 20.13
N PRO A 4 -4.77 18.64 20.41
CA PRO A 4 -5.48 17.85 19.39
C PRO A 4 -6.12 18.69 18.28
N LYS A 5 -6.41 19.98 18.55
CA LYS A 5 -7.05 20.87 17.57
C LYS A 5 -6.15 21.12 16.36
N LEU A 6 -4.84 21.12 16.55
CA LEU A 6 -3.89 21.31 15.45
C LEU A 6 -4.07 20.26 14.34
N ILE A 7 -4.37 19.01 14.70
CA ILE A 7 -4.65 17.95 13.73
C ILE A 7 -6.10 18.05 13.24
N ALA A 8 -7.06 18.32 14.12
CA ALA A 8 -8.47 18.37 13.75
C ALA A 8 -8.81 19.53 12.78
N GLU A 9 -8.09 20.64 12.88
CA GLU A 9 -8.32 21.87 12.12
C GLU A 9 -7.29 22.06 10.98
N SER A 10 -6.28 21.18 10.86
CA SER A 10 -5.31 21.26 9.77
C SER A 10 -5.98 21.04 8.41
N GLY A 11 -5.58 21.82 7.42
CA GLY A 11 -6.00 21.59 6.03
C GLY A 11 -5.47 20.25 5.50
N THR A 12 -6.21 19.64 4.56
CA THR A 12 -5.94 18.29 4.05
C THR A 12 -4.54 18.12 3.47
N LEU A 13 -4.00 19.15 2.81
CA LEU A 13 -2.63 19.13 2.28
C LEU A 13 -1.58 18.99 3.38
N VAL A 14 -1.75 19.70 4.50
CA VAL A 14 -0.84 19.61 5.65
C VAL A 14 -0.95 18.22 6.27
N LEU A 15 -2.18 17.73 6.44
CA LEU A 15 -2.45 16.41 7.00
C LEU A 15 -1.82 15.29 6.17
N PHE A 16 -1.98 15.33 4.85
CA PHE A 16 -1.45 14.32 3.95
C PHE A 16 0.08 14.38 3.88
N THR A 17 0.64 15.59 3.87
CA THR A 17 2.11 15.79 3.91
C THR A 17 2.70 15.28 5.22
N PHE A 18 2.02 15.52 6.34
CA PHE A 18 2.42 15.01 7.64
C PHE A 18 2.48 13.48 7.66
N ILE A 19 1.42 12.81 7.22
CA ILE A 19 1.38 11.34 7.15
C ILE A 19 2.41 10.77 6.17
N LYS A 20 2.57 11.40 5.01
CA LYS A 20 3.62 11.03 4.06
C LYS A 20 5.03 11.16 4.67
N GLY A 21 5.29 12.22 5.44
CA GLY A 21 6.57 12.40 6.12
C GLY A 21 6.84 11.29 7.13
N LEU A 22 5.83 10.92 7.92
CA LEU A 22 5.91 9.79 8.86
C LEU A 22 6.13 8.46 8.15
N SER A 23 5.39 8.18 7.07
CA SER A 23 5.50 6.92 6.33
C SER A 23 6.86 6.73 5.67
N GLN A 24 7.42 7.80 5.08
CA GLN A 24 8.75 7.77 4.46
C GLN A 24 9.88 7.61 5.49
N ALA A 25 9.66 8.07 6.72
CA ALA A 25 10.61 7.91 7.82
C ALA A 25 10.43 6.59 8.59
N ASP A 26 9.45 5.75 8.23
CA ASP A 26 9.02 4.58 9.00
C ASP A 26 8.85 4.90 10.50
N TYR A 27 8.22 6.05 10.78
CA TYR A 27 8.19 6.64 12.12
C TYR A 27 6.76 6.83 12.63
N ARG A 28 6.47 6.24 13.79
CA ARG A 28 5.27 6.50 14.59
C ARG A 28 5.64 7.32 15.82
N PRO A 29 5.11 8.55 15.98
CA PRO A 29 5.33 9.34 17.19
C PRO A 29 4.86 8.61 18.46
N ALA A 30 5.45 8.96 19.62
CA ALA A 30 5.11 8.33 20.90
C ALA A 30 3.60 8.39 21.25
N ASN A 31 2.90 9.42 20.78
CA ASN A 31 1.46 9.62 20.96
C ASN A 31 0.64 9.20 19.72
N TRP A 32 1.14 8.29 18.87
CA TRP A 32 0.47 7.86 17.64
C TRP A 32 -0.96 7.39 17.87
N GLN A 33 -1.22 6.63 18.94
CA GLN A 33 -2.57 6.15 19.30
C GLN A 33 -3.59 7.28 19.52
N THR A 34 -3.13 8.49 19.85
CA THR A 34 -3.97 9.69 19.95
C THR A 34 -4.06 10.43 18.61
N ILE A 35 -2.97 10.49 17.85
CA ILE A 35 -2.88 11.18 16.56
C ILE A 35 -3.70 10.47 15.48
N GLU A 36 -3.54 9.15 15.37
CA GLU A 36 -4.15 8.29 14.35
C GLU A 36 -5.67 8.51 14.19
N PRO A 37 -6.51 8.39 15.23
CA PRO A 37 -7.95 8.60 15.07
C PRO A 37 -8.31 10.04 14.68
N LEU A 38 -7.53 11.03 15.11
CA LEU A 38 -7.74 12.44 14.73
C LEU A 38 -7.43 12.68 13.26
N VAL A 39 -6.33 12.10 12.78
CA VAL A 39 -5.92 12.15 11.38
C VAL A 39 -6.98 11.51 10.50
N ILE A 40 -7.40 10.28 10.83
CA ILE A 40 -8.41 9.55 10.05
C ILE A 40 -9.72 10.33 10.01
N LYS A 41 -10.17 10.85 11.17
CA LYS A 41 -11.41 11.63 11.27
C LYS A 41 -11.37 12.91 10.44
N ASN A 42 -10.27 13.69 10.53
CA ASN A 42 -10.12 14.91 9.72
C ASN A 42 -10.04 14.58 8.22
N ALA A 43 -9.30 13.54 7.84
CA ALA A 43 -9.26 13.12 6.45
C ALA A 43 -10.69 12.77 5.97
N LEU A 44 -11.41 11.90 6.67
CA LEU A 44 -12.75 11.48 6.26
C LEU A 44 -13.80 12.60 6.22
N SER A 45 -13.65 13.71 6.97
CA SER A 45 -14.54 14.88 6.80
C SER A 45 -14.41 15.53 5.42
N HIS A 46 -13.32 15.28 4.71
CA HIS A 46 -13.04 15.77 3.37
C HIS A 46 -13.31 14.72 2.27
N LYS A 47 -13.94 13.59 2.58
CA LYS A 47 -14.20 12.49 1.60
C LYS A 47 -14.96 12.89 0.34
N HIS A 48 -15.66 14.02 0.37
CA HIS A 48 -16.38 14.59 -0.78
C HIS A 48 -15.44 15.31 -1.76
N GLN A 49 -14.16 15.50 -1.42
CA GLN A 49 -13.14 16.09 -2.28
C GLN A 49 -12.41 14.99 -3.05
N TRP A 50 -12.93 14.66 -4.22
CA TRP A 50 -12.45 13.57 -5.07
C TRP A 50 -11.12 13.87 -5.78
N ASN A 51 -10.64 15.11 -5.76
CA ASN A 51 -9.36 15.48 -6.37
C ASN A 51 -8.16 15.25 -5.44
N LEU A 52 -8.37 14.77 -4.22
CA LEU A 52 -7.30 14.50 -3.27
C LEU A 52 -6.63 13.15 -3.56
N PRO A 53 -5.33 12.98 -3.26
CA PRO A 53 -4.59 11.75 -3.53
C PRO A 53 -4.87 10.68 -2.46
N TRP A 54 -6.13 10.24 -2.38
CA TRP A 54 -6.64 9.31 -1.37
C TRP A 54 -5.90 7.98 -1.35
N ILE A 55 -5.55 7.44 -2.53
CA ILE A 55 -4.82 6.17 -2.65
C ILE A 55 -3.43 6.30 -2.02
N ASN A 56 -2.71 7.40 -2.29
CA ASN A 56 -1.42 7.67 -1.65
C ASN A 56 -1.56 7.79 -0.14
N PHE A 57 -2.55 8.56 0.31
CA PHE A 57 -2.78 8.76 1.73
C PHE A 57 -3.08 7.45 2.46
N LEU A 58 -3.94 6.60 1.91
CA LEU A 58 -4.21 5.27 2.47
C LEU A 58 -2.95 4.40 2.46
N ARG A 59 -2.18 4.39 1.38
CA ARG A 59 -0.91 3.63 1.32
C ARG A 59 0.08 4.10 2.38
N ASP A 60 0.19 5.41 2.59
CA ASP A 60 1.06 5.99 3.60
C ASP A 60 0.59 5.61 5.02
N LEU A 61 -0.73 5.57 5.28
CA LEU A 61 -1.29 5.02 6.52
C LEU A 61 -1.00 3.51 6.70
N CYS A 62 -1.17 2.70 5.65
CA CYS A 62 -0.86 1.26 5.71
C CYS A 62 0.62 1.02 6.04
N THR A 63 1.53 1.88 5.57
CA THR A 63 2.96 1.82 5.91
C THR A 63 3.19 2.05 7.40
N LEU A 64 2.36 2.88 8.04
CA LEU A 64 2.35 3.12 9.48
C LEU A 64 1.55 2.09 10.27
N ASP A 65 1.12 0.98 9.64
CA ASP A 65 0.29 -0.06 10.23
C ASP A 65 -1.08 0.47 10.73
N THR A 66 -1.60 1.49 10.03
CA THR A 66 -2.91 2.08 10.28
C THR A 66 -3.91 1.65 9.20
N TRP A 67 -4.87 0.81 9.60
CA TRP A 67 -5.81 0.15 8.71
C TRP A 67 -7.25 0.68 8.86
N SER A 68 -7.49 1.92 8.38
CA SER A 68 -8.83 2.51 8.44
C SER A 68 -9.80 1.79 7.49
N LEU A 69 -10.66 0.92 8.04
CA LEU A 69 -11.62 0.13 7.24
C LEU A 69 -12.60 1.01 6.48
N GLU A 70 -13.01 2.15 7.04
CA GLU A 70 -13.87 3.12 6.37
C GLU A 70 -13.18 3.74 5.16
N LEU A 71 -11.90 4.12 5.29
CA LEU A 71 -11.13 4.70 4.18
C LEU A 71 -10.81 3.65 3.10
N ILE A 72 -10.49 2.42 3.50
CA ILE A 72 -10.31 1.29 2.58
C ILE A 72 -11.60 1.06 1.81
N ALA A 73 -12.75 0.98 2.50
CA ALA A 73 -14.05 0.78 1.86
C ALA A 73 -14.42 1.93 0.92
N PHE A 74 -14.09 3.17 1.28
CA PHE A 74 -14.27 4.32 0.41
C PHE A 74 -13.43 4.20 -0.88
N ILE A 75 -12.14 3.92 -0.79
CA ILE A 75 -11.26 3.82 -1.96
C ILE A 75 -11.60 2.59 -2.82
N PHE A 76 -12.01 1.49 -2.19
CA PHE A 76 -12.42 0.27 -2.88
C PHE A 76 -13.87 0.31 -3.37
N SER A 77 -14.61 1.39 -3.12
CA SER A 77 -15.98 1.51 -3.56
C SER A 77 -16.08 1.65 -5.09
N PRO A 78 -17.14 1.11 -5.72
CA PRO A 78 -17.38 1.31 -7.15
C PRO A 78 -17.49 2.79 -7.51
N GLU A 79 -18.07 3.61 -6.65
CA GLU A 79 -18.23 5.05 -6.87
C GLU A 79 -16.85 5.74 -6.95
N PHE A 80 -15.96 5.45 -5.98
CA PHE A 80 -14.57 5.91 -6.01
C PHE A 80 -13.89 5.50 -7.31
N GLN A 81 -13.95 4.22 -7.65
CA GLN A 81 -13.30 3.72 -8.84
C GLN A 81 -13.87 4.27 -10.14
N GLU A 82 -15.18 4.46 -10.26
CA GLU A 82 -15.74 5.01 -11.49
C GLU A 82 -15.27 6.44 -11.73
N HIS A 83 -15.17 7.23 -10.66
CA HIS A 83 -14.67 8.59 -10.74
C HIS A 83 -13.16 8.63 -11.01
N PHE A 84 -12.39 7.75 -10.36
CA PHE A 84 -10.93 7.78 -10.39
C PHE A 84 -10.30 7.00 -11.56
N LEU A 85 -10.84 5.84 -11.96
CA LEU A 85 -10.24 5.00 -13.00
C LEU A 85 -10.35 5.63 -14.41
N LYS A 86 -11.19 6.64 -14.61
CA LYS A 86 -11.34 7.33 -15.91
C LYS A 86 -10.30 8.42 -16.15
N GLU A 87 -9.72 9.00 -15.10
CA GLU A 87 -8.90 10.20 -15.20
C GLU A 87 -7.41 9.98 -14.89
N TYR A 88 -7.06 8.87 -14.25
CA TYR A 88 -5.73 8.69 -13.67
C TYR A 88 -4.77 7.83 -14.51
N SER A 89 -3.49 7.99 -14.22
CA SER A 89 -2.38 7.40 -14.97
C SER A 89 -2.13 5.94 -14.58
N ILE A 90 -1.29 5.25 -15.34
CA ILE A 90 -0.84 3.89 -14.99
C ILE A 90 -0.23 3.82 -13.58
N PHE A 91 0.38 4.91 -13.11
CA PHE A 91 0.97 5.00 -11.78
C PHE A 91 -0.07 4.84 -10.67
N ASP A 92 -1.27 5.37 -10.87
CA ASP A 92 -2.33 5.34 -9.87
C ASP A 92 -2.97 3.95 -9.80
N HIS A 93 -3.08 3.26 -10.94
CA HIS A 93 -3.44 1.85 -10.98
C HIS A 93 -2.42 0.99 -10.23
N LEU A 94 -1.11 1.25 -10.39
CA LEU A 94 -0.07 0.55 -9.64
C LEU A 94 -0.14 0.84 -8.14
N GLN A 95 -0.48 2.07 -7.75
CA GLN A 95 -0.70 2.40 -6.35
C GLN A 95 -1.93 1.69 -5.78
N LEU A 96 -3.06 1.69 -6.49
CA LEU A 96 -4.27 0.98 -6.08
C LEU A 96 -3.98 -0.52 -5.91
N MET A 97 -3.24 -1.11 -6.85
CA MET A 97 -2.77 -2.49 -6.75
C MET A 97 -1.90 -2.71 -5.50
N SER A 98 -0.98 -1.80 -5.17
CA SER A 98 -0.15 -1.92 -3.97
C SER A 98 -0.98 -1.89 -2.67
N VAL A 99 -2.02 -1.05 -2.61
CA VAL A 99 -2.95 -0.99 -1.48
C VAL A 99 -3.78 -2.27 -1.42
N TYR A 100 -4.31 -2.74 -2.54
CA TYR A 100 -5.05 -4.00 -2.65
C TYR A 100 -4.22 -5.18 -2.14
N GLN A 101 -2.96 -5.29 -2.57
CA GLN A 101 -2.01 -6.29 -2.11
C GLN A 101 -1.80 -6.23 -0.59
N ALA A 102 -1.54 -5.03 -0.06
CA ALA A 102 -1.32 -4.80 1.35
C ALA A 102 -2.54 -5.20 2.19
N VAL A 103 -3.74 -4.76 1.80
CA VAL A 103 -4.99 -5.08 2.52
C VAL A 103 -5.28 -6.59 2.47
N LYS A 104 -5.12 -7.24 1.30
CA LYS A 104 -5.32 -8.69 1.18
C LYS A 104 -4.39 -9.52 2.06
N MET A 105 -3.15 -9.07 2.27
CA MET A 105 -2.15 -9.82 3.03
C MET A 105 -2.12 -9.47 4.52
N LEU A 106 -2.31 -8.21 4.86
CA LEU A 106 -2.03 -7.66 6.20
C LEU A 106 -3.29 -7.22 6.95
N CYS A 107 -4.43 -7.11 6.27
CA CYS A 107 -5.71 -6.76 6.88
C CYS A 107 -6.76 -7.85 6.61
N PRO A 108 -6.55 -9.10 7.07
CA PRO A 108 -7.44 -10.24 6.79
C PRO A 108 -8.84 -10.09 7.40
N TRP A 109 -9.04 -9.15 8.33
CA TRP A 109 -10.33 -8.83 8.92
C TRP A 109 -11.16 -7.84 8.10
N TYR A 110 -10.64 -7.31 6.99
CA TYR A 110 -11.41 -6.45 6.10
C TYR A 110 -12.51 -7.23 5.36
N ASN A 111 -13.75 -6.77 5.51
CA ASN A 111 -14.96 -7.40 4.96
C ASN A 111 -15.77 -6.46 4.04
N GLY A 112 -15.18 -5.32 3.65
CA GLY A 112 -15.82 -4.34 2.78
C GLY A 112 -15.68 -4.66 1.28
N PRO A 113 -16.03 -3.71 0.40
CA PRO A 113 -15.92 -3.88 -1.05
C PRO A 113 -14.46 -4.08 -1.49
N TRP A 114 -14.27 -4.75 -2.62
CA TRP A 114 -12.96 -4.91 -3.27
C TRP A 114 -12.93 -4.11 -4.56
N PRO A 115 -11.73 -3.66 -4.99
CA PRO A 115 -11.62 -2.97 -6.25
C PRO A 115 -11.93 -3.87 -7.43
N ASP A 116 -12.33 -3.24 -8.54
CA ASP A 116 -12.60 -3.87 -9.81
C ASP A 116 -11.41 -4.76 -10.21
N THR A 117 -11.73 -6.01 -10.50
CA THR A 117 -10.72 -7.02 -10.77
C THR A 117 -10.00 -6.73 -12.08
N GLN A 118 -10.69 -6.16 -13.06
CA GLN A 118 -10.07 -5.80 -14.34
C GLN A 118 -9.04 -4.66 -14.17
N ALA A 119 -9.33 -3.67 -13.34
CA ALA A 119 -8.39 -2.60 -12.99
C ALA A 119 -7.13 -3.16 -12.30
N ILE A 120 -7.30 -4.08 -11.34
CA ILE A 120 -6.19 -4.74 -10.66
C ILE A 120 -5.37 -5.62 -11.62
N ASP A 121 -6.01 -6.46 -12.42
CA ASP A 121 -5.32 -7.33 -13.38
C ASP A 121 -4.53 -6.54 -14.42
N SER A 122 -5.06 -5.39 -14.84
CA SER A 122 -4.37 -4.49 -15.75
C SER A 122 -3.13 -3.87 -15.10
N ALA A 123 -3.23 -3.46 -13.82
CA ALA A 123 -2.09 -2.99 -13.05
C ALA A 123 -1.03 -4.08 -12.86
N ILE A 124 -1.43 -5.32 -12.57
CA ILE A 124 -0.52 -6.47 -12.44
C ILE A 124 0.25 -6.72 -13.74
N LYS A 125 -0.43 -6.67 -14.89
CA LYS A 125 0.21 -6.82 -16.21
C LYS A 125 1.18 -5.68 -16.52
N ALA A 126 0.87 -4.47 -16.07
CA ALA A 126 1.71 -3.30 -16.27
C ALA A 126 2.86 -3.18 -15.25
N ASN A 127 2.79 -3.90 -14.14
CA ASN A 127 3.80 -3.92 -13.07
C ASN A 127 5.08 -4.64 -13.52
N GLY A 128 5.78 -4.02 -14.47
CA GLY A 128 7.19 -4.25 -14.77
C GLY A 128 7.52 -5.34 -15.79
N ILE A 129 8.47 -4.98 -16.65
CA ILE A 129 9.38 -5.89 -17.35
C ILE A 129 10.38 -6.37 -16.30
N TYR A 130 10.36 -7.68 -16.05
CA TYR A 130 11.19 -8.31 -15.03
C TYR A 130 12.66 -8.29 -15.43
N LEU A 131 13.54 -7.99 -14.47
CA LEU A 131 15.00 -8.02 -14.68
C LEU A 131 15.37 -9.42 -15.18
N THR A 132 15.94 -9.50 -16.39
CA THR A 132 16.49 -10.75 -16.91
C THR A 132 17.76 -11.17 -16.15
N GLU A 133 18.40 -10.22 -15.49
CA GLU A 133 19.61 -10.43 -14.73
C GLU A 133 19.31 -10.48 -13.22
N SER A 134 19.82 -11.50 -12.55
CA SER A 134 19.69 -11.67 -11.11
C SER A 134 21.08 -11.60 -10.47
N PRO A 135 21.63 -10.39 -10.21
CA PRO A 135 23.03 -10.21 -9.83
C PRO A 135 23.41 -10.89 -8.52
N LEU A 136 22.45 -11.09 -7.60
CA LEU A 136 22.69 -11.75 -6.32
C LEU A 136 22.62 -13.28 -6.38
N ARG A 137 22.19 -13.85 -7.52
CA ARG A 137 21.91 -15.28 -7.65
C ARG A 137 23.10 -16.16 -7.27
N ASP A 138 24.27 -15.88 -7.83
CA ASP A 138 25.43 -16.75 -7.66
C ASP A 138 25.99 -16.65 -6.23
N SER A 139 26.00 -15.45 -5.65
CA SER A 139 26.34 -15.22 -4.24
C SER A 139 25.38 -15.95 -3.29
N LEU A 140 24.08 -15.95 -3.58
CA LEU A 140 23.08 -16.69 -2.80
C LEU A 140 23.30 -18.20 -2.90
N ILE A 141 23.56 -18.73 -4.10
CA ILE A 141 23.85 -20.17 -4.28
C ILE A 141 25.11 -20.57 -3.53
N GLN A 142 26.15 -19.74 -3.59
CA GLN A 142 27.40 -19.98 -2.86
C GLN A 142 27.17 -20.02 -1.34
N GLY A 143 26.40 -19.06 -0.80
CA GLY A 143 26.08 -19.01 0.63
C GLY A 143 25.18 -20.15 1.10
N LEU A 144 24.24 -20.59 0.26
CA LEU A 144 23.30 -21.68 0.58
C LEU A 144 23.89 -23.08 0.38
N GLY A 145 24.96 -23.22 -0.41
CA GLY A 145 25.60 -24.50 -0.72
C GLY A 145 24.78 -25.44 -1.62
N ASP A 146 23.54 -25.07 -1.95
CA ASP A 146 22.67 -25.82 -2.87
C ASP A 146 21.82 -24.89 -3.73
N LYS A 147 22.04 -24.94 -5.04
CA LYS A 147 21.25 -24.16 -6.01
C LYS A 147 19.77 -24.53 -6.04
N ARG A 148 19.40 -25.74 -5.58
CA ARG A 148 18.00 -26.21 -5.55
C ARG A 148 17.16 -25.47 -4.52
N CYS A 149 17.81 -24.77 -3.57
CA CYS A 149 17.15 -23.95 -2.57
C CYS A 149 16.75 -22.57 -3.11
N LEU A 150 17.13 -22.19 -4.34
CA LEU A 150 16.88 -20.86 -4.87
C LEU A 150 16.00 -20.92 -6.14
N LEU A 151 14.87 -20.20 -6.10
CA LEU A 151 14.05 -19.89 -7.27
C LEU A 151 14.16 -18.39 -7.56
N ASN A 152 14.20 -18.02 -8.84
CA ASN A 152 14.27 -16.62 -9.25
C ASN A 152 13.03 -16.22 -10.05
N GLY A 153 12.69 -14.94 -10.00
CA GLY A 153 11.65 -14.34 -10.83
C GLY A 153 10.27 -14.95 -10.60
N VAL A 154 9.89 -15.10 -9.34
CA VAL A 154 8.63 -15.73 -8.94
C VAL A 154 7.55 -14.67 -8.82
N SER A 155 6.45 -14.85 -9.53
CA SER A 155 5.26 -14.00 -9.37
C SER A 155 4.23 -14.65 -8.47
N THR A 156 3.65 -13.86 -7.56
CA THR A 156 2.53 -14.30 -6.71
C THR A 156 1.20 -14.10 -7.43
N LYS A 157 0.14 -14.77 -6.96
CA LYS A 157 -1.23 -14.57 -7.47
C LYS A 157 -1.76 -13.15 -7.27
N LEU A 158 -1.18 -12.39 -6.34
CA LEU A 158 -1.53 -11.00 -6.08
C LEU A 158 -0.73 -10.00 -6.95
N GLY A 159 0.18 -10.49 -7.81
CA GLY A 159 0.96 -9.65 -8.72
C GLY A 159 2.27 -9.09 -8.16
N HIS A 160 2.70 -9.54 -6.98
CA HIS A 160 4.08 -9.28 -6.53
C HIS A 160 5.06 -10.05 -7.41
N TYR A 161 6.16 -9.40 -7.79
CA TYR A 161 7.33 -10.04 -8.35
C TYR A 161 8.40 -10.18 -7.27
N ILE A 162 8.93 -11.39 -7.13
CA ILE A 162 9.93 -11.73 -6.14
C ILE A 162 11.19 -12.17 -6.88
N ASP A 163 12.26 -11.39 -6.74
CA ASP A 163 13.54 -11.65 -7.42
C ASP A 163 14.12 -13.01 -7.03
N HIS A 164 14.04 -13.34 -5.72
CA HIS A 164 14.63 -14.53 -5.13
C HIS A 164 13.73 -15.14 -4.06
N VAL A 165 13.34 -16.39 -4.24
CA VAL A 165 12.65 -17.21 -3.23
C VAL A 165 13.60 -18.30 -2.76
N ILE A 166 13.87 -18.33 -1.46
CA ILE A 166 14.74 -19.34 -0.84
C ILE A 166 13.87 -20.36 -0.11
N SER A 167 14.03 -21.64 -0.45
CA SER A 167 13.34 -22.76 0.19
C SER A 167 14.34 -23.63 0.94
N LEU A 168 14.22 -23.63 2.27
CA LEU A 168 15.03 -24.44 3.18
C LEU A 168 14.18 -25.59 3.70
N ARG A 169 14.71 -26.82 3.64
CA ARG A 169 14.09 -27.94 4.36
C ARG A 169 14.37 -27.77 5.85
N LYS A 170 13.37 -28.06 6.68
CA LYS A 170 13.57 -28.18 8.12
C LYS A 170 14.51 -29.39 8.35
N GLY A 171 15.63 -29.16 9.03
CA GLY A 171 16.56 -30.21 9.46
C GLY A 171 15.96 -31.10 10.55
#